data_AF-K2QI07-F1
#
_entry.id   AF-K2QI07-F1
#
_cell.length_a   1.000
_cell.length_b   1.000
_cell.length_c   1.000
_cell.angle_alpha   90.00
_cell.angle_beta   90.00
_cell.angle_gamma   90.00
#
_symmetry.space_group_name_H-M   'P 1'
#
loop_
_entity.id
_entity.type
_entity.pdbx_description
1 polymer ?
#
loop_
_entity_poly.entity_id
_entity_poly.type
_entity_poly.pdbx_seq_one_letter_code
_entity_poly.pdbx_strand_id
1 'polypeptide(L)'
;MKTDEAIRDALADLPKDLSETFSRILHKSEQSGQSGKFYQTRILQLVFAASRPLTADELRDALSVIPGDTNWTPSRLLNDVYSALACCGCLLTVDEEESTVRFVHHSVKQYLLSGFNNINNTTFTAEKAQRTIADIVVTYLGYGVFGTELMRTKVPQVMIQSAPSSVIRATMASSSTIPTLAMKLLKSRKQPDFDIGKTLAEARKAFQPGSVEEFRFYSYAKAYWLNHIFYVSGQDITIFNLSIKLIKTRVLEVNMAAKDYWMHWNWAAQNGNETIVELLLETGKVDVDSKGQSGRTPLWWAAKNGHEAVVKLLLETGKVDVDSKDQRGRTLLWWAAENGHEAVVKLLQQYSHLP
;
A
#
# COMPACT_ATOMS: atom_id res chain seq x y z
N MET A 1 -13.50 -21.72 49.37
CA MET A 1 -12.08 -22.11 49.24
C MET A 1 -11.95 -22.97 48.00
N LYS A 2 -11.03 -22.66 47.07
CA LYS A 2 -10.72 -23.61 45.99
C LYS A 2 -10.12 -24.87 46.63
N THR A 3 -10.59 -26.05 46.24
CA THR A 3 -10.14 -27.34 46.77
C THR A 3 -8.68 -27.60 46.37
N ASP A 4 -7.92 -28.34 47.18
CA ASP A 4 -6.53 -28.73 46.87
C ASP A 4 -6.39 -29.43 45.50
N GLU A 5 -7.45 -30.12 45.08
CA GLU A 5 -7.56 -30.74 43.75
C GLU A 5 -7.63 -29.70 42.63
N ALA A 6 -8.46 -28.67 42.78
CA ALA A 6 -8.54 -27.56 41.82
C ALA A 6 -7.22 -26.76 41.73
N ILE A 7 -6.41 -26.76 42.79
CA ILE A 7 -5.07 -26.14 42.77
C ILE A 7 -4.08 -27.02 42.01
N ARG A 8 -4.10 -28.35 42.21
CA ARG A 8 -3.23 -29.28 41.47
C ARG A 8 -3.54 -29.29 39.97
N ASP A 9 -4.82 -29.27 39.62
CA ASP A 9 -5.25 -29.21 38.22
C ASP A 9 -4.82 -27.90 37.55
N ALA A 10 -4.94 -26.77 38.26
CA ALA A 10 -4.48 -25.47 37.75
C ALA A 10 -2.96 -25.40 37.59
N LEU A 11 -2.19 -26.06 38.48
CA LEU A 11 -0.73 -26.15 38.37
C LEU A 11 -0.30 -27.06 37.21
N ALA A 12 -1.04 -28.15 36.96
CA ALA A 12 -0.78 -29.06 35.85
C ALA A 12 -1.11 -28.43 34.48
N ASP A 13 -2.05 -27.48 34.44
CA ASP A 13 -2.42 -26.73 33.24
C ASP A 13 -1.59 -25.45 33.02
N LEU A 14 -0.51 -25.21 33.76
CA LEU A 14 0.38 -24.08 33.47
C LEU A 14 1.11 -24.27 32.13
N PRO A 15 1.28 -23.21 31.32
CA PRO A 15 2.07 -23.29 30.09
C PRO A 15 3.53 -23.62 30.41
N LYS A 16 4.13 -24.52 29.64
CA LYS A 16 5.50 -25.01 29.86
C LYS A 16 6.55 -23.97 29.49
N ASP A 17 6.23 -23.11 28.53
CA ASP A 17 7.10 -22.03 28.08
C ASP A 17 6.30 -20.81 27.56
N LEU A 18 7.03 -19.77 27.14
CA LEU A 18 6.44 -18.55 26.58
C LEU A 18 5.73 -18.80 25.24
N SER A 19 6.21 -19.76 24.43
CA SER A 19 5.63 -20.11 23.14
C SER A 19 4.23 -20.71 23.32
N GLU A 20 4.10 -21.65 24.27
CA GLU A 20 2.83 -22.24 24.67
C GLU A 20 1.89 -21.18 25.28
N THR A 21 2.44 -20.25 26.07
CA THR A 21 1.67 -19.12 26.61
C THR A 21 1.05 -18.27 25.49
N PHE A 22 1.84 -17.87 24.49
CA PHE A 22 1.35 -17.09 23.35
C PHE A 22 0.35 -17.88 22.50
N SER A 23 0.60 -19.17 22.27
CA SER A 23 -0.34 -20.08 21.57
C SER A 23 -1.70 -20.11 22.27
N ARG A 24 -1.70 -20.29 23.61
CA ARG A 24 -2.93 -20.33 24.41
C ARG A 24 -3.69 -19.01 24.37
N ILE A 25 -2.99 -17.88 24.43
CA ILE A 25 -3.63 -16.55 24.31
C ILE A 25 -4.34 -16.41 22.97
N LEU A 26 -3.65 -16.76 21.87
CA LEU A 26 -4.21 -16.66 20.52
C LEU A 26 -5.39 -17.61 20.31
N HIS A 27 -5.31 -18.85 20.82
CA HIS A 27 -6.40 -19.83 20.74
C HIS A 27 -7.61 -19.48 21.58
N LYS A 28 -7.43 -18.87 22.76
CA LYS A 28 -8.55 -18.47 23.62
C LYS A 28 -9.46 -17.45 22.93
N SER A 29 -8.87 -16.55 22.16
CA SER A 29 -9.61 -15.60 21.32
C SER A 29 -10.23 -16.21 20.05
N GLU A 30 -9.90 -17.44 19.66
CA GLU A 30 -10.55 -18.10 18.51
C GLU A 30 -11.96 -18.62 18.85
N GLN A 31 -12.26 -18.83 20.13
CA GLN A 31 -13.57 -19.28 20.59
C GLN A 31 -14.67 -18.21 20.41
N SER A 32 -14.31 -16.97 20.03
CA SER A 32 -15.24 -15.87 19.78
C SER A 32 -15.78 -15.82 18.34
N GLY A 33 -15.55 -16.85 17.52
CA GLY A 33 -16.17 -17.04 16.19
C GLY A 33 -15.29 -16.69 14.98
N GLN A 34 -15.76 -17.03 13.78
CA GLN A 34 -15.03 -16.90 12.49
C GLN A 34 -14.52 -15.47 12.22
N SER A 35 -15.30 -14.45 12.62
CA SER A 35 -14.96 -13.04 12.45
C SER A 35 -13.75 -12.62 13.31
N GLY A 36 -13.67 -13.12 14.55
CA GLY A 36 -12.55 -12.84 15.46
C GLY A 36 -11.22 -13.37 14.93
N LYS A 37 -11.24 -14.55 14.28
CA LYS A 37 -10.04 -15.15 13.65
C LYS A 37 -9.50 -14.32 12.49
N PHE A 38 -10.41 -13.77 11.66
CA PHE A 38 -10.04 -12.89 10.55
C PHE A 38 -9.36 -11.62 11.04
N TYR A 39 -9.94 -10.94 12.03
CA TYR A 39 -9.35 -9.73 12.61
C TYR A 39 -8.04 -10.02 13.33
N GLN A 40 -7.96 -11.07 14.14
CA GLN A 40 -6.74 -11.42 14.86
C GLN A 40 -5.54 -11.55 13.91
N THR A 41 -5.67 -12.37 12.87
CA THR A 41 -4.57 -12.59 11.91
C THR A 41 -4.18 -11.29 11.22
N ARG A 42 -5.17 -10.52 10.78
CA ARG A 42 -4.95 -9.28 10.02
C ARG A 42 -4.33 -8.18 10.87
N ILE A 43 -4.75 -8.03 12.13
CA ILE A 43 -4.17 -7.08 13.09
C ILE A 43 -2.71 -7.43 13.35
N LEU A 44 -2.39 -8.70 13.65
CA LEU A 44 -1.03 -9.13 13.91
C LEU A 44 -0.12 -8.86 12.70
N GLN A 45 -0.61 -9.11 11.49
CA GLN A 45 0.11 -8.81 10.25
C GLN A 45 0.37 -7.31 10.07
N LEU A 46 -0.65 -6.47 10.29
CA LEU A 46 -0.53 -5.01 10.16
C LEU A 46 0.44 -4.41 11.19
N VAL A 47 0.30 -4.76 12.47
CA VAL A 47 1.19 -4.28 13.54
C VAL A 47 2.62 -4.78 13.36
N PHE A 48 2.79 -5.98 12.79
CA PHE A 48 4.10 -6.54 12.48
C PHE A 48 4.79 -5.84 11.31
N ALA A 49 4.08 -5.62 10.21
CA ALA A 49 4.66 -5.13 8.95
C ALA A 49 4.73 -3.60 8.87
N ALA A 50 4.03 -2.87 9.73
CA ALA A 50 3.99 -1.41 9.68
C ALA A 50 5.38 -0.78 9.86
N SER A 51 5.69 0.24 9.04
CA SER A 51 6.98 0.96 9.07
C SER A 51 7.14 1.80 10.34
N ARG A 52 6.04 2.14 11.00
CA ARG A 52 5.98 2.71 12.35
C ARG A 52 4.75 2.15 13.07
N PRO A 53 4.68 2.23 14.42
CA PRO A 53 3.45 1.93 15.14
C PRO A 53 2.26 2.70 14.54
N LEU A 54 1.17 1.98 14.29
CA LEU A 54 -0.09 2.55 13.80
C LEU A 54 -0.93 3.03 14.98
N THR A 55 -1.65 4.13 14.82
CA THR A 55 -2.67 4.52 15.80
C THR A 55 -3.88 3.58 15.74
N ALA A 56 -4.68 3.55 16.81
CA ALA A 56 -5.92 2.77 16.83
C ALA A 56 -6.86 3.17 15.67
N ASP A 57 -6.97 4.46 15.37
CA ASP A 57 -7.77 4.96 14.26
C ASP A 57 -7.18 4.62 12.87
N GLU A 58 -5.86 4.70 12.72
CA GLU A 58 -5.18 4.25 11.49
C GLU A 58 -5.40 2.75 11.25
N LEU A 59 -5.32 1.96 12.31
CA LEU A 59 -5.58 0.52 12.25
C LEU A 59 -7.04 0.23 11.92
N ARG A 60 -7.98 0.99 12.50
CA ARG A 60 -9.43 0.89 12.19
C ARG A 60 -9.68 1.08 10.70
N ASP A 61 -9.15 2.16 10.14
CA ASP A 61 -9.26 2.47 8.72
C ASP A 61 -8.63 1.36 7.86
N ALA A 62 -7.42 0.90 8.21
CA ALA A 62 -6.71 -0.15 7.48
C ALA A 62 -7.44 -1.51 7.50
N LEU A 63 -8.06 -1.88 8.62
CA LEU A 63 -8.85 -3.10 8.74
C LEU A 63 -10.13 -3.06 7.89
N SER A 64 -10.71 -1.88 7.70
CA SER A 64 -11.88 -1.65 6.85
C SER A 64 -11.59 -1.70 5.35
N VAL A 65 -10.32 -1.70 4.94
CA VAL A 65 -9.95 -1.83 3.53
C VAL A 65 -10.17 -3.24 3.04
N ILE A 66 -10.86 -3.37 1.90
CA ILE A 66 -10.97 -4.62 1.15
C ILE A 66 -9.99 -4.52 -0.02
N PRO A 67 -8.90 -5.30 -0.04
CA PRO A 67 -7.91 -5.25 -1.11
C PRO A 67 -8.55 -5.37 -2.50
N GLY A 68 -8.13 -4.50 -3.43
CA GLY A 68 -8.63 -4.44 -4.80
C GLY A 68 -9.91 -3.62 -5.00
N ASP A 69 -10.74 -3.41 -3.97
CA ASP A 69 -11.95 -2.56 -4.09
C ASP A 69 -11.59 -1.09 -3.85
N THR A 70 -11.67 -0.27 -4.90
CA THR A 70 -11.36 1.17 -4.84
C THR A 70 -12.54 2.07 -4.49
N ASN A 71 -13.71 1.48 -4.19
CA ASN A 71 -14.90 2.23 -3.79
C ASN A 71 -14.92 2.40 -2.27
N TRP A 72 -14.55 3.60 -1.81
CA TRP A 72 -14.68 3.95 -0.40
C TRP A 72 -16.15 4.03 0.01
N THR A 73 -16.48 3.36 1.11
CA THR A 73 -17.83 3.31 1.68
C THR A 73 -17.77 3.47 3.20
N PRO A 74 -18.30 4.56 3.77
CA PRO A 74 -18.19 4.82 5.22
C PRO A 74 -18.91 3.78 6.07
N SER A 75 -19.92 3.09 5.54
CA SER A 75 -20.61 1.99 6.23
C SER A 75 -19.73 0.76 6.50
N ARG A 76 -18.55 0.66 5.87
CA ARG A 76 -17.58 -0.41 6.12
C ARG A 76 -16.58 -0.07 7.22
N LEU A 77 -16.60 1.16 7.74
CA LEU A 77 -15.74 1.53 8.87
C LEU A 77 -16.06 0.64 10.07
N LEU A 78 -15.02 0.07 10.65
CA LEU A 78 -15.16 -0.75 11.85
C LEU A 78 -15.66 0.14 12.98
N ASN A 79 -16.81 -0.19 13.56
CA ASN A 79 -17.44 0.61 14.61
C ASN A 79 -16.59 0.71 15.88
N ASP A 80 -15.94 -0.38 16.27
CA ASP A 80 -15.08 -0.43 17.45
C ASP A 80 -13.80 -1.23 17.19
N VAL A 81 -12.68 -0.51 17.12
CA VAL A 81 -11.34 -1.10 16.94
C VAL A 81 -10.86 -1.83 18.20
N TYR A 82 -11.30 -1.42 19.39
CA TYR A 82 -10.87 -2.06 20.64
C TYR A 82 -11.48 -3.45 20.80
N SER A 83 -12.72 -3.65 20.37
CA SER A 83 -13.32 -4.99 20.24
C SER A 83 -12.51 -5.89 19.31
N ALA A 84 -11.99 -5.36 18.19
CA ALA A 84 -11.15 -6.14 17.29
C ALA A 84 -9.75 -6.41 17.89
N LEU A 85 -9.17 -5.45 18.60
CA LEU A 85 -7.90 -5.62 19.32
C LEU A 85 -7.98 -6.67 20.43
N ALA A 86 -9.14 -6.81 21.08
CA ALA A 86 -9.37 -7.84 22.09
C ALA A 86 -9.16 -9.27 21.54
N CYS A 87 -9.32 -9.49 20.23
CA CYS A 87 -9.01 -10.76 19.57
C CYS A 87 -7.50 -11.10 19.59
N CYS A 88 -6.62 -10.15 19.86
CA CYS A 88 -5.18 -10.39 20.04
C CYS A 88 -4.80 -10.61 21.51
N GLY A 89 -5.77 -10.57 22.43
CA GLY A 89 -5.54 -10.74 23.86
C GLY A 89 -4.54 -9.73 24.42
N CYS A 90 -3.70 -10.16 25.36
CA CYS A 90 -2.65 -9.35 25.97
C CYS A 90 -1.33 -9.32 25.18
N LEU A 91 -1.35 -9.66 23.89
CA LEU A 91 -0.15 -9.59 23.03
C LEU A 91 0.10 -8.19 22.48
N LEU A 92 -0.93 -7.35 22.48
CA LEU A 92 -0.87 -5.96 22.05
C LEU A 92 -1.16 -5.03 23.21
N THR A 93 -0.47 -3.90 23.23
CA THR A 93 -0.76 -2.76 24.10
C THR A 93 -1.13 -1.56 23.23
N VAL A 94 -2.07 -0.74 23.72
CA VAL A 94 -2.34 0.58 23.17
C VAL A 94 -1.70 1.60 24.11
N ASP A 95 -0.82 2.42 23.55
CA ASP A 95 -0.21 3.55 24.24
C ASP A 95 -1.28 4.61 24.53
N GLU A 96 -1.41 5.05 25.79
CA GLU A 96 -2.48 5.98 26.19
C GLU A 96 -2.25 7.41 25.68
N GLU A 97 -0.99 7.84 25.50
CA GLU A 97 -0.66 9.20 25.07
C GLU A 97 -0.77 9.32 23.55
N GLU A 98 -0.16 8.39 22.83
CA GLU A 98 -0.06 8.43 21.36
C GLU A 98 -1.16 7.63 20.65
N SER A 99 -1.99 6.90 21.41
CA SER A 99 -3.01 5.97 20.88
C SER A 99 -2.44 4.94 19.90
N THR A 100 -1.16 4.59 20.03
CA THR A 100 -0.45 3.67 19.11
C THR A 100 -0.51 2.23 19.58
N VAL A 101 -0.78 1.32 18.65
CA VAL A 101 -0.86 -0.12 18.90
C VAL A 101 0.53 -0.74 18.70
N ARG A 102 1.03 -1.44 19.72
CA ARG A 102 2.35 -2.09 19.71
C ARG A 102 2.26 -3.50 20.30
N PHE A 103 3.25 -4.33 20.00
CA PHE A 103 3.42 -5.59 20.72
C PHE A 103 3.92 -5.32 22.14
N VAL A 104 3.40 -6.06 23.11
CA VAL A 104 3.80 -5.91 24.53
C VAL A 104 5.29 -6.19 24.72
N HIS A 105 5.86 -7.12 23.96
CA HIS A 105 7.27 -7.47 24.07
C HIS A 105 7.86 -7.98 22.75
N HIS A 106 9.17 -7.83 22.57
CA HIS A 106 9.89 -8.29 21.38
C HIS A 106 9.78 -9.81 21.17
N SER A 107 9.66 -10.59 22.25
CA SER A 107 9.47 -12.05 22.18
C SER A 107 8.22 -12.46 21.41
N VAL A 108 7.18 -11.62 21.38
CA VAL A 108 5.96 -11.91 20.61
C VAL A 108 6.27 -11.88 19.11
N LYS A 109 7.09 -10.92 18.65
CA LYS A 109 7.54 -10.87 17.24
C LYS A 109 8.37 -12.09 16.86
N GLN A 110 9.28 -12.50 17.74
CA GLN A 110 10.11 -13.70 17.54
C GLN A 110 9.26 -14.96 17.46
N TYR A 111 8.28 -15.10 18.35
CA TYR A 111 7.35 -16.21 18.34
C TYR A 111 6.53 -16.28 17.04
N LEU A 112 5.99 -15.14 16.58
CA LEU A 112 5.27 -15.07 15.30
C LEU A 112 6.17 -15.48 14.12
N LEU A 113 7.44 -15.13 14.15
CA LEU A 113 8.44 -15.50 13.14
C LEU A 113 8.88 -16.96 13.21
N SER A 114 8.91 -17.56 14.41
CA SER A 114 9.32 -18.96 14.62
C SER A 114 8.31 -20.00 14.14
N GLY A 115 7.21 -19.56 13.50
CA GLY A 115 6.22 -20.43 12.90
C GLY A 115 5.01 -20.65 13.80
N PHE A 116 4.24 -19.59 14.05
CA PHE A 116 2.87 -19.74 14.54
C PHE A 116 2.06 -20.55 13.52
N ASN A 117 1.88 -21.84 13.79
CA ASN A 117 1.01 -22.73 13.04
C ASN A 117 -0.38 -22.68 13.68
N ASN A 118 -1.26 -21.83 13.14
CA ASN A 118 -2.68 -21.98 13.43
C ASN A 118 -3.12 -23.38 12.95
N ILE A 119 -4.06 -24.03 13.66
CA ILE A 119 -4.59 -25.38 13.39
C ILE A 119 -5.02 -25.59 11.91
N ASN A 120 -5.26 -24.50 11.16
CA ASN A 120 -5.59 -24.52 9.72
C ASN A 120 -4.36 -24.48 8.78
N ASN A 121 -3.14 -24.69 9.28
CA ASN A 121 -1.90 -24.75 8.49
C ASN A 121 -1.50 -23.47 7.72
N THR A 122 -2.12 -22.31 8.01
CA THR A 122 -1.66 -21.03 7.45
C THR A 122 -0.58 -20.46 8.37
N THR A 123 0.68 -20.70 8.02
CA THR A 123 1.84 -20.11 8.67
C THR A 123 1.77 -18.59 8.64
N PHE A 124 1.95 -17.95 9.80
CA PHE A 124 2.29 -16.54 9.84
C PHE A 124 3.71 -16.37 9.27
N THR A 125 3.84 -15.59 8.21
CA THR A 125 5.16 -15.26 7.62
C THR A 125 5.31 -13.76 7.51
N ALA A 126 6.55 -13.28 7.69
CA ALA A 126 6.88 -11.88 7.50
C ALA A 126 6.47 -11.39 6.10
N GLU A 127 6.68 -12.22 5.08
CA GLU A 127 6.30 -11.91 3.70
C GLU A 127 4.78 -11.74 3.55
N LYS A 128 3.97 -12.63 4.12
CA LYS A 128 2.50 -12.51 4.04
C LYS A 128 1.99 -11.27 4.76
N ALA A 129 2.61 -10.92 5.89
CA ALA A 129 2.30 -9.69 6.62
C ALA A 129 2.62 -8.45 5.77
N GLN A 130 3.80 -8.41 5.14
CA GLN A 130 4.21 -7.33 4.24
C GLN A 130 3.30 -7.21 3.01
N ARG A 131 2.91 -8.32 2.39
CA ARG A 131 1.92 -8.32 1.29
C ARG A 131 0.59 -7.72 1.74
N THR A 132 0.11 -8.11 2.92
CA THR A 132 -1.19 -7.67 3.44
C THR A 132 -1.24 -6.15 3.63
N ILE A 133 -0.22 -5.55 4.23
CA ILE A 133 -0.17 -4.09 4.39
C ILE A 133 0.04 -3.38 3.05
N ALA A 134 0.80 -3.97 2.12
CA ALA A 134 1.00 -3.42 0.78
C ALA A 134 -0.30 -3.35 -0.02
N ASP A 135 -1.05 -4.44 -0.04
CA ASP A 135 -2.34 -4.54 -0.71
C ASP A 135 -3.33 -3.52 -0.15
N ILE A 136 -3.36 -3.36 1.18
CA ILE A 136 -4.18 -2.35 1.86
C ILE A 136 -3.75 -0.93 1.46
N VAL A 137 -2.46 -0.62 1.52
CA VAL A 137 -1.96 0.73 1.23
C VAL A 137 -2.22 1.12 -0.23
N VAL A 138 -1.93 0.21 -1.17
CA VAL A 138 -2.19 0.43 -2.60
C VAL A 138 -3.68 0.61 -2.87
N THR A 139 -4.52 -0.23 -2.28
CA THR A 139 -5.97 -0.13 -2.45
C THR A 139 -6.51 1.17 -1.85
N TYR A 140 -6.08 1.52 -0.64
CA TYR A 140 -6.51 2.74 0.05
C TYR A 140 -6.13 3.98 -0.75
N LEU A 141 -4.86 4.11 -1.17
CA LEU A 141 -4.44 5.22 -2.03
C LEU A 141 -5.12 5.22 -3.40
N GLY A 142 -5.60 4.07 -3.85
CA GLY A 142 -6.38 3.90 -5.07
C GLY A 142 -7.83 4.39 -4.97
N TYR A 143 -8.32 4.76 -3.79
CA TYR A 143 -9.68 5.28 -3.63
C TYR A 143 -9.90 6.52 -4.49
N GLY A 144 -11.02 6.54 -5.22
CA GLY A 144 -11.36 7.65 -6.13
C GLY A 144 -11.42 9.02 -5.45
N VAL A 145 -11.70 9.06 -4.15
CA VAL A 145 -11.69 10.28 -3.32
C VAL A 145 -10.34 11.01 -3.38
N PHE A 146 -9.22 10.27 -3.38
CA PHE A 146 -7.87 10.84 -3.42
C PHE A 146 -7.44 11.32 -4.81
N GLY A 147 -8.03 10.77 -5.88
CA GLY A 147 -7.77 11.23 -7.25
C GLY A 147 -8.17 12.69 -7.50
N THR A 148 -9.07 13.24 -6.67
CA THR A 148 -9.49 14.65 -6.76
C THR A 148 -8.57 15.62 -6.03
N GLU A 149 -7.70 15.15 -5.12
CA GLU A 149 -6.71 16.00 -4.44
C GLU A 149 -5.45 16.22 -5.31
N LEU A 150 -5.11 15.27 -6.16
CA LEU A 150 -3.94 15.36 -7.07
C LEU A 150 -4.21 16.26 -8.29
N MET A 151 -5.48 16.38 -8.72
CA MET A 151 -5.93 17.28 -9.79
C MET A 151 -6.12 18.76 -9.34
N ARG A 152 -5.86 19.11 -8.08
CA ARG A 152 -6.23 20.43 -7.50
C ARG A 152 -5.35 21.62 -7.89
N THR A 153 -4.29 21.46 -8.68
CA THR A 153 -3.32 22.55 -8.92
C THR A 153 -3.68 23.54 -10.03
N LYS A 154 -4.73 23.31 -10.83
CA LYS A 154 -5.27 24.36 -11.73
C LYS A 154 -6.79 24.37 -11.70
N VAL A 155 -7.36 25.37 -11.04
CA VAL A 155 -8.75 25.79 -11.30
C VAL A 155 -8.75 26.37 -12.72
N PRO A 156 -9.44 25.74 -13.69
CA PRO A 156 -9.56 26.34 -15.02
C PRO A 156 -10.41 27.60 -14.89
N GLN A 157 -9.97 28.71 -15.48
CA GLN A 157 -10.82 29.88 -15.62
C GLN A 157 -11.93 29.55 -16.61
N VAL A 158 -13.18 29.67 -16.18
CA VAL A 158 -14.34 29.42 -17.04
C VAL A 158 -15.16 30.70 -17.11
N MET A 159 -15.17 31.30 -18.30
CA MET A 159 -15.94 32.50 -18.59
C MET A 159 -17.43 32.16 -18.74
N ILE A 160 -18.32 33.01 -18.21
CA ILE A 160 -19.79 32.83 -18.24
C ILE A 160 -20.34 32.52 -19.65
N GLN A 161 -19.72 33.07 -20.69
CA GLN A 161 -20.23 32.99 -22.06
C GLN A 161 -20.11 31.60 -22.70
N SER A 162 -19.27 30.71 -22.15
CA SER A 162 -19.04 29.36 -22.71
C SER A 162 -19.83 28.25 -22.01
N ALA A 163 -20.62 28.55 -20.98
CA ALA A 163 -21.36 27.54 -20.21
C ALA A 163 -22.78 27.31 -20.79
N PRO A 164 -23.14 26.08 -21.21
CA PRO A 164 -24.45 25.79 -21.78
C PRO A 164 -25.59 25.96 -20.75
N SER A 165 -26.65 26.65 -21.14
CA SER A 165 -27.85 26.95 -20.33
C SER A 165 -28.55 25.71 -19.74
N SER A 166 -28.32 24.53 -20.29
CA SER A 166 -28.90 23.24 -19.87
C SER A 166 -28.31 22.72 -18.55
N VAL A 167 -27.02 22.93 -18.30
CA VAL A 167 -26.31 22.45 -17.09
C VAL A 167 -26.82 23.19 -15.83
N ILE A 168 -27.17 24.45 -15.99
CA ILE A 168 -27.68 25.31 -14.91
C ILE A 168 -29.12 24.94 -14.52
N ARG A 169 -29.92 24.43 -15.46
CA ARG A 169 -31.32 24.05 -15.18
C ARG A 169 -31.41 22.72 -14.45
N ALA A 170 -30.53 21.77 -14.76
CA ALA A 170 -30.47 20.47 -14.10
C ALA A 170 -30.05 20.56 -12.61
N THR A 171 -29.30 21.61 -12.24
CA THR A 171 -28.82 21.82 -10.88
C THR A 171 -29.85 22.47 -9.96
N MET A 172 -30.95 23.05 -10.45
CA MET A 172 -31.95 23.78 -9.65
C MET A 172 -32.88 22.88 -8.81
N ALA A 173 -32.78 21.55 -8.91
CA ALA A 173 -33.62 20.62 -8.16
C ALA A 173 -32.81 19.90 -7.08
N SER A 174 -33.13 20.22 -5.82
CA SER A 174 -32.69 19.61 -4.53
C SER A 174 -31.52 20.29 -3.77
N SER A 175 -31.68 20.46 -2.46
CA SER A 175 -30.77 21.06 -1.46
C SER A 175 -30.76 22.60 -1.33
N SER A 176 -30.70 23.10 -0.09
CA SER A 176 -30.76 24.53 0.28
C SER A 176 -29.48 25.33 -0.01
N THR A 177 -28.37 24.65 -0.30
CA THR A 177 -27.09 25.25 -0.75
C THR A 177 -27.10 25.58 -2.24
N ILE A 178 -27.98 24.94 -3.01
CA ILE A 178 -28.12 25.16 -4.45
C ILE A 178 -28.79 26.51 -4.80
N PRO A 179 -29.89 26.95 -4.13
CA PRO A 179 -30.50 28.26 -4.39
C PRO A 179 -29.54 29.43 -4.16
N THR A 180 -28.70 29.37 -3.13
CA THR A 180 -27.69 30.41 -2.84
C THR A 180 -26.59 30.45 -3.89
N LEU A 181 -26.15 29.28 -4.38
CA LEU A 181 -25.20 29.19 -5.48
C LEU A 181 -25.80 29.69 -6.81
N ALA A 182 -27.01 29.25 -7.14
CA ALA A 182 -27.75 29.69 -8.33
C ALA A 182 -27.95 31.21 -8.31
N MET A 183 -28.27 31.80 -7.16
CA MET A 183 -28.38 33.25 -6.99
C MET A 183 -27.04 33.98 -7.15
N LYS A 184 -25.93 33.42 -6.67
CA LYS A 184 -24.60 33.98 -6.92
C LYS A 184 -24.25 33.96 -8.41
N LEU A 185 -24.54 32.86 -9.11
CA LEU A 185 -24.33 32.70 -10.56
C LEU A 185 -25.22 33.60 -11.42
N LEU A 186 -26.47 33.82 -11.00
CA LEU A 186 -27.39 34.74 -11.68
C LEU A 186 -26.99 36.20 -11.47
N LYS A 187 -26.50 36.58 -10.28
CA LYS A 187 -26.00 37.92 -10.00
C LYS A 187 -24.71 38.22 -10.77
N SER A 188 -23.82 37.25 -10.91
CA SER A 188 -22.58 37.41 -11.69
C SER A 188 -22.82 37.57 -13.19
N ARG A 189 -23.99 37.20 -13.71
CA ARG A 189 -24.39 37.40 -15.12
C ARG A 189 -24.40 38.86 -15.57
N LYS A 190 -24.45 39.81 -14.63
CA LYS A 190 -24.39 41.25 -14.90
C LYS A 190 -22.95 41.77 -15.08
N GLN A 191 -21.94 40.92 -14.86
CA GLN A 191 -20.52 41.27 -14.99
C GLN A 191 -19.88 40.41 -16.09
N PRO A 192 -19.44 41.01 -17.21
CA PRO A 192 -18.94 40.27 -18.37
C PRO A 192 -17.62 39.52 -18.11
N ASP A 193 -16.78 40.00 -17.17
CA ASP A 193 -15.46 39.42 -16.85
C ASP A 193 -15.45 38.53 -15.60
N PHE A 194 -16.62 38.08 -15.13
CA PHE A 194 -16.68 37.31 -13.90
C PHE A 194 -16.26 35.85 -14.12
N ASP A 195 -15.14 35.47 -13.50
CA ASP A 195 -14.64 34.09 -13.49
C ASP A 195 -15.51 33.22 -12.58
N ILE A 196 -16.35 32.38 -13.19
CA ILE A 196 -17.20 31.45 -12.45
C ILE A 196 -16.35 30.36 -11.78
N GLY A 197 -15.15 30.08 -12.28
CA GLY A 197 -14.26 29.04 -11.78
C GLY A 197 -14.03 29.15 -10.26
N LYS A 198 -13.89 30.37 -9.76
CA LYS A 198 -13.74 30.65 -8.31
C LYS A 198 -15.01 30.35 -7.51
N THR A 199 -16.18 30.74 -8.03
CA THR A 199 -17.48 30.51 -7.38
C THR A 199 -17.85 29.02 -7.39
N LEU A 200 -17.54 28.31 -8.47
CA LEU A 200 -17.67 26.86 -8.57
C LEU A 200 -16.71 26.13 -7.64
N ALA A 201 -15.47 26.61 -7.48
CA ALA A 201 -14.50 26.05 -6.54
C ALA A 201 -14.95 26.23 -5.08
N GLU A 202 -15.49 27.40 -4.73
CA GLU A 202 -16.09 27.66 -3.41
C GLU A 202 -17.32 26.79 -3.15
N ALA A 203 -18.21 26.64 -4.12
CA ALA A 203 -19.35 25.75 -4.02
C ALA A 203 -18.93 24.29 -3.85
N ARG A 204 -17.93 23.86 -4.61
CA ARG A 204 -17.36 22.51 -4.53
C ARG A 204 -16.83 22.20 -3.13
N LYS A 205 -16.28 23.18 -2.40
CA LYS A 205 -15.89 23.00 -0.99
C LYS A 205 -17.10 22.68 -0.09
N ALA A 206 -18.25 23.31 -0.33
CA ALA A 206 -19.48 23.04 0.41
C ALA A 206 -20.12 21.67 0.06
N PHE A 207 -19.73 21.06 -1.07
CA PHE A 207 -20.15 19.72 -1.51
C PHE A 207 -19.07 18.64 -1.29
N GLN A 208 -17.96 18.94 -0.60
CA GLN A 208 -16.98 17.91 -0.22
C GLN A 208 -17.60 16.97 0.82
N PRO A 209 -17.64 15.64 0.59
CA PRO A 209 -17.79 14.70 1.68
C PRO A 209 -16.50 14.71 2.51
N GLY A 210 -16.60 15.07 3.78
CA GLY A 210 -15.57 14.91 4.81
C GLY A 210 -14.34 15.83 4.68
N SER A 211 -13.96 16.51 5.76
CA SER A 211 -12.60 17.02 5.91
C SER A 211 -11.61 15.84 5.84
N VAL A 212 -10.34 16.09 5.48
CA VAL A 212 -9.24 15.09 5.48
C VAL A 212 -9.10 14.33 6.81
N GLU A 213 -9.76 14.80 7.87
CA GLU A 213 -9.92 14.16 9.19
C GLU A 213 -10.72 12.83 9.16
N GLU A 214 -11.43 12.53 8.06
CA GLU A 214 -12.14 11.24 7.89
C GLU A 214 -11.19 10.10 7.46
N PHE A 215 -9.99 10.41 6.95
CA PHE A 215 -9.02 9.44 6.43
C PHE A 215 -7.75 9.39 7.29
N ARG A 216 -7.85 8.76 8.46
CA ARG A 216 -6.77 8.71 9.46
C ARG A 216 -5.56 7.93 8.95
N PHE A 217 -5.78 6.88 8.17
CA PHE A 217 -4.72 6.08 7.56
C PHE A 217 -4.01 6.75 6.36
N TYR A 218 -4.57 7.82 5.79
CA TYR A 218 -4.00 8.47 4.59
C TYR A 218 -2.59 8.99 4.81
N SER A 219 -2.31 9.60 5.96
CA SER A 219 -1.00 10.17 6.27
C SER A 219 0.10 9.09 6.27
N TYR A 220 -0.16 7.97 6.94
CA TYR A 220 0.70 6.80 6.95
C TYR A 220 0.86 6.22 5.54
N ALA A 221 -0.25 5.94 4.85
CA ALA A 221 -0.22 5.37 3.51
C ALA A 221 0.59 6.25 2.56
N LYS A 222 0.34 7.56 2.53
CA LYS A 222 1.07 8.51 1.68
C LYS A 222 2.58 8.58 1.99
N ALA A 223 2.97 8.47 3.25
CA ALA A 223 4.37 8.54 3.67
C ALA A 223 5.13 7.24 3.40
N TYR A 224 4.49 6.09 3.58
CA TYR A 224 5.15 4.78 3.59
C TYR A 224 4.77 3.84 2.44
N TRP A 225 3.89 4.24 1.52
CA TRP A 225 3.47 3.38 0.40
C TRP A 225 4.60 2.84 -0.44
N LEU A 226 5.67 3.63 -0.61
CA LEU A 226 6.87 3.17 -1.27
C LEU A 226 7.37 1.92 -0.55
N ASN A 227 7.74 1.99 0.72
CA ASN A 227 8.26 0.83 1.47
C ASN A 227 7.43 -0.45 1.29
N HIS A 228 6.11 -0.30 1.14
CA HIS A 228 5.18 -1.42 0.97
C HIS A 228 5.04 -1.92 -0.47
N ILE A 229 5.23 -1.08 -1.51
CA ILE A 229 4.91 -1.45 -2.90
C ILE A 229 5.72 -2.63 -3.44
N PHE A 230 6.94 -2.85 -2.92
CA PHE A 230 7.77 -4.03 -3.24
C PHE A 230 7.14 -5.37 -2.84
N TYR A 231 6.18 -5.35 -1.93
CA TYR A 231 5.52 -6.55 -1.46
C TYR A 231 4.17 -6.77 -2.11
N VAL A 232 3.72 -5.90 -3.03
CA VAL A 232 2.49 -6.17 -3.81
C VAL A 232 2.74 -7.43 -4.63
N SER A 233 1.88 -8.43 -4.45
CA SER A 233 1.96 -9.66 -5.23
C SER A 233 1.46 -9.41 -6.65
N GLY A 234 2.22 -9.83 -7.67
CA GLY A 234 1.75 -9.86 -9.06
C GLY A 234 0.64 -10.89 -9.33
N GLN A 235 0.21 -11.64 -8.32
CA GLN A 235 -0.87 -12.64 -8.45
C GLN A 235 -2.26 -12.02 -8.54
N ASP A 236 -2.53 -10.94 -7.79
CA ASP A 236 -3.79 -10.20 -7.90
C ASP A 236 -3.62 -9.09 -8.93
N ILE A 237 -4.15 -9.33 -10.13
CA ILE A 237 -4.03 -8.40 -11.24
C ILE A 237 -4.68 -7.04 -10.95
N THR A 238 -5.71 -6.99 -10.11
CA THR A 238 -6.38 -5.73 -9.75
C THR A 238 -5.46 -4.87 -8.91
N ILE A 239 -4.90 -5.44 -7.84
CA ILE A 239 -3.99 -4.73 -6.93
C ILE A 239 -2.70 -4.36 -7.66
N PHE A 240 -2.18 -5.27 -8.50
CA PHE A 240 -1.02 -4.99 -9.33
C PHE A 240 -1.28 -3.80 -10.26
N ASN A 241 -2.42 -3.76 -10.96
CA ASN A 241 -2.79 -2.62 -11.80
C ASN A 241 -2.97 -1.31 -11.02
N LEU A 242 -3.50 -1.37 -9.79
CA LEU A 242 -3.58 -0.21 -8.91
C LEU A 242 -2.18 0.31 -8.55
N SER A 243 -1.23 -0.58 -8.24
CA SER A 243 0.15 -0.20 -7.95
C SER A 243 0.80 0.51 -9.16
N ILE A 244 0.60 -0.01 -10.37
CA ILE A 244 1.07 0.60 -11.63
C ILE A 244 0.49 1.99 -11.80
N LYS A 245 -0.83 2.13 -11.62
CA LYS A 245 -1.53 3.41 -11.74
C LYS A 245 -0.97 4.44 -10.75
N LEU A 246 -0.78 4.05 -9.49
CA LEU A 246 -0.21 4.93 -8.46
C LEU A 246 1.20 5.41 -8.82
N ILE A 247 2.06 4.51 -9.29
CA ILE A 247 3.42 4.86 -9.73
C ILE A 247 3.36 5.83 -10.91
N LYS A 248 2.63 5.49 -11.97
CA LYS A 248 2.50 6.32 -13.18
C LYS A 248 2.03 7.73 -12.84
N THR A 249 0.96 7.85 -12.06
CA THR A 249 0.43 9.16 -11.64
C THR A 249 1.48 9.97 -10.89
N ARG A 250 2.22 9.36 -9.95
CA ARG A 250 3.20 10.11 -9.13
C ARG A 250 4.49 10.46 -9.86
N VAL A 251 4.95 9.60 -10.78
CA VAL A 251 6.09 9.90 -11.66
C VAL A 251 5.78 11.12 -12.54
N LEU A 252 4.54 11.24 -13.01
CA LEU A 252 4.09 12.34 -13.87
C LEU A 252 3.79 13.65 -13.11
N GLU A 253 3.33 13.56 -11.85
CA GLU A 253 2.85 14.72 -11.10
C GLU A 253 3.91 15.37 -10.19
N VAL A 254 5.02 14.69 -9.87
CA VAL A 254 5.96 15.14 -8.81
C VAL A 254 7.42 15.13 -9.31
N ASN A 255 8.20 16.14 -8.92
CA ASN A 255 9.65 16.03 -8.92
C ASN A 255 10.08 15.10 -7.78
N MET A 256 9.98 13.79 -8.00
CA MET A 256 10.25 12.77 -6.98
C MET A 256 11.69 12.90 -6.43
N ALA A 257 11.91 12.48 -5.19
CA ALA A 257 13.27 12.45 -4.66
C ALA A 257 14.10 11.35 -5.36
N ALA A 258 15.42 11.47 -5.39
CA ALA A 258 16.30 10.47 -6.02
C ALA A 258 16.10 9.05 -5.47
N LYS A 259 15.83 8.94 -4.16
CA LYS A 259 15.49 7.66 -3.50
C LYS A 259 14.23 7.02 -4.08
N ASP A 260 13.23 7.83 -4.41
CA ASP A 260 11.96 7.36 -4.96
C ASP A 260 12.18 6.86 -6.40
N TYR A 261 12.96 7.58 -7.22
CA TYR A 261 13.31 7.13 -8.57
C TYR A 261 14.01 5.76 -8.56
N TRP A 262 15.04 5.60 -7.71
CA TRP A 262 15.76 4.34 -7.56
C TRP A 262 14.83 3.17 -7.19
N MET A 263 13.88 3.46 -6.31
CA MET A 263 12.96 2.48 -5.80
C MET A 263 11.96 2.01 -6.86
N HIS A 264 11.32 2.94 -7.57
CA HIS A 264 10.43 2.61 -8.69
C HIS A 264 11.16 1.88 -9.81
N TRP A 265 12.41 2.27 -10.06
CA TRP A 265 13.27 1.65 -11.06
C TRP A 265 13.52 0.17 -10.79
N ASN A 266 13.95 -0.14 -9.56
CA ASN A 266 14.16 -1.53 -9.15
C ASN A 266 12.84 -2.33 -9.12
N TRP A 267 11.75 -1.71 -8.67
CA TRP A 267 10.43 -2.36 -8.65
C TRP A 267 9.92 -2.72 -10.05
N ALA A 268 10.04 -1.78 -10.99
CA ALA A 268 9.59 -1.98 -12.37
C ALA A 268 10.39 -3.10 -13.03
N ALA A 269 11.71 -3.15 -12.81
CA ALA A 269 12.55 -4.22 -13.31
C ALA A 269 12.25 -5.58 -12.66
N GLN A 270 12.03 -5.60 -11.35
CA GLN A 270 11.69 -6.81 -10.59
C GLN A 270 10.35 -7.42 -11.00
N ASN A 271 9.40 -6.60 -11.44
CA ASN A 271 8.05 -7.04 -11.82
C ASN A 271 7.83 -7.08 -13.34
N GLY A 272 8.87 -6.83 -14.15
CA GLY A 272 8.78 -6.89 -15.60
C GLY A 272 7.89 -5.81 -16.23
N ASN A 273 7.74 -4.65 -15.57
CA ASN A 273 6.85 -3.60 -16.07
C ASN A 273 7.55 -2.71 -17.09
N GLU A 274 7.48 -3.11 -18.35
CA GLU A 274 8.06 -2.40 -19.50
C GLU A 274 7.65 -0.92 -19.54
N THR A 275 6.35 -0.62 -19.40
CA THR A 275 5.87 0.76 -19.52
C THR A 275 6.43 1.70 -18.45
N ILE A 276 6.63 1.21 -17.22
CA ILE A 276 7.23 2.02 -16.16
C ILE A 276 8.74 2.15 -16.37
N VAL A 277 9.41 1.08 -16.86
CA VAL A 277 10.83 1.14 -17.22
C VAL A 277 11.07 2.20 -18.30
N GLU A 278 10.29 2.18 -19.38
CA GLU A 278 10.35 3.19 -20.45
C GLU A 278 10.10 4.60 -19.93
N LEU A 279 8.99 4.80 -19.18
CA LEU A 279 8.66 6.10 -18.60
C LEU A 279 9.80 6.65 -17.71
N LEU A 280 10.40 5.79 -16.89
CA LEU A 280 11.51 6.18 -16.01
C LEU A 280 12.79 6.49 -16.78
N LEU A 281 13.10 5.74 -17.84
CA LEU A 281 14.22 6.01 -18.74
C LEU A 281 14.05 7.37 -19.45
N GLU A 282 12.85 7.67 -19.94
CA GLU A 282 12.51 8.96 -20.58
C GLU A 282 12.73 10.15 -19.65
N THR A 283 12.55 9.99 -18.33
CA THR A 283 12.82 11.08 -17.39
C THR A 283 14.30 11.47 -17.31
N GLY A 284 15.21 10.59 -17.71
CA GLY A 284 16.66 10.80 -17.66
C GLY A 284 17.25 10.95 -16.24
N LYS A 285 16.44 10.78 -15.19
CA LYS A 285 16.85 10.95 -13.77
C LYS A 285 17.33 9.67 -13.11
N VAL A 286 17.18 8.54 -13.80
CA VAL A 286 17.47 7.22 -13.26
C VAL A 286 18.84 6.77 -13.69
N ASP A 287 19.63 6.31 -12.72
CA ASP A 287 20.85 5.57 -12.99
C ASP A 287 20.49 4.11 -13.31
N VAL A 288 20.68 3.75 -14.58
CA VAL A 288 20.27 2.47 -15.18
C VAL A 288 20.96 1.29 -14.50
N ASP A 289 22.22 1.44 -14.08
CA ASP A 289 23.01 0.38 -13.42
C ASP A 289 23.07 0.56 -11.89
N SER A 290 22.16 1.36 -11.31
CA SER A 290 22.19 1.68 -9.89
C SER A 290 22.11 0.43 -9.00
N LYS A 291 23.15 0.23 -8.19
CA LYS A 291 23.27 -0.91 -7.26
C LYS A 291 22.53 -0.64 -5.96
N GLY A 292 21.69 -1.58 -5.54
CA GLY A 292 21.10 -1.57 -4.20
C GLY A 292 22.10 -1.95 -3.11
N GLN A 293 21.66 -1.93 -1.84
CA GLN A 293 22.50 -2.27 -0.68
C GLN A 293 23.13 -3.69 -0.72
N SER A 294 22.58 -4.59 -1.54
CA SER A 294 23.10 -5.94 -1.76
C SER A 294 23.95 -6.09 -3.03
N GLY A 295 24.32 -4.99 -3.67
CA GLY A 295 25.04 -4.97 -4.95
C GLY A 295 24.19 -5.38 -6.16
N ARG A 296 22.87 -5.54 -5.97
CA ARG A 296 21.94 -5.97 -7.02
C ARG A 296 21.51 -4.79 -7.89
N THR A 297 21.55 -4.99 -9.19
CA THR A 297 21.10 -4.04 -10.21
C THR A 297 19.66 -4.36 -10.65
N PRO A 298 18.97 -3.41 -11.31
CA PRO A 298 17.69 -3.67 -11.96
C PRO A 298 17.77 -4.83 -12.96
N LEU A 299 18.86 -4.92 -13.73
CA LEU A 299 19.11 -6.02 -14.66
C LEU A 299 19.18 -7.37 -13.93
N TRP A 300 19.77 -7.40 -12.72
CA TRP A 300 19.75 -8.58 -11.85
C TRP A 300 18.35 -9.04 -11.48
N TRP A 301 17.46 -8.11 -11.11
CA TRP A 301 16.08 -8.46 -10.77
C TRP A 301 15.30 -8.97 -11.98
N ALA A 302 15.42 -8.29 -13.13
CA ALA A 302 14.77 -8.69 -14.36
C ALA A 302 15.27 -10.07 -14.85
N ALA A 303 16.58 -10.32 -14.79
CA ALA A 303 17.16 -11.58 -15.21
C ALA A 303 16.78 -12.75 -14.30
N LYS A 304 16.85 -12.55 -12.98
CA LYS A 304 16.48 -13.57 -12.00
C LYS A 304 15.01 -13.99 -12.11
N ASN A 305 14.12 -13.06 -12.45
CA ASN A 305 12.68 -13.31 -12.54
C ASN A 305 12.19 -13.60 -13.98
N GLY A 306 13.09 -13.62 -14.97
CA GLY A 306 12.75 -14.05 -16.33
C GLY A 306 12.05 -12.99 -17.16
N HIS A 307 12.17 -11.71 -16.82
CA HIS A 307 11.51 -10.60 -17.53
C HIS A 307 12.27 -10.23 -18.81
N GLU A 308 12.12 -11.06 -19.84
CA GLU A 308 12.83 -10.97 -21.12
C GLU A 308 12.81 -9.56 -21.75
N ALA A 309 11.63 -8.97 -21.89
CA ALA A 309 11.48 -7.66 -22.52
C ALA A 309 12.19 -6.55 -21.73
N VAL A 310 12.12 -6.57 -20.40
CA VAL A 310 12.85 -5.62 -19.56
C VAL A 310 14.35 -5.86 -19.64
N VAL A 311 14.81 -7.13 -19.64
CA VAL A 311 16.23 -7.46 -19.84
C VAL A 311 16.73 -6.87 -21.15
N LYS A 312 15.98 -7.08 -22.24
CA LYS A 312 16.31 -6.54 -23.56
C LYS A 312 16.37 -5.00 -23.55
N LEU A 313 15.35 -4.33 -23.02
CA LEU A 313 15.31 -2.87 -22.89
C LEU A 313 16.52 -2.33 -22.12
N LEU A 314 16.88 -2.96 -20.99
CA LEU A 314 18.02 -2.56 -20.17
C LEU A 314 19.36 -2.75 -20.90
N LEU A 315 19.53 -3.89 -21.60
CA LEU A 315 20.74 -4.17 -22.38
C LEU A 315 20.91 -3.19 -23.56
N GLU A 316 19.82 -2.84 -24.24
CA GLU A 316 19.81 -1.87 -25.34
C GLU A 316 20.24 -0.46 -24.92
N THR A 317 20.18 -0.13 -23.62
CA THR A 317 20.72 1.15 -23.13
C THR A 317 22.25 1.25 -23.24
N GLY A 318 22.96 0.13 -23.31
CA GLY A 318 24.43 0.07 -23.33
C GLY A 318 25.13 0.56 -22.05
N LYS A 319 24.37 0.84 -20.98
CA LYS A 319 24.89 1.41 -19.72
C LYS A 319 24.98 0.40 -18.56
N VAL A 320 24.55 -0.83 -18.79
CA VAL A 320 24.43 -1.87 -17.76
C VAL A 320 25.62 -2.83 -17.77
N ASP A 321 26.02 -3.26 -16.58
CA ASP A 321 27.08 -4.26 -16.42
C ASP A 321 26.49 -5.69 -16.44
N VAL A 322 26.64 -6.36 -17.60
CA VAL A 322 26.15 -7.73 -17.85
C VAL A 322 26.93 -8.79 -17.06
N ASP A 323 28.17 -8.47 -16.67
CA ASP A 323 29.04 -9.37 -15.91
C ASP A 323 28.98 -9.11 -14.40
N SER A 324 28.03 -8.26 -13.97
CA SER A 324 27.83 -7.94 -12.57
C SER A 324 27.60 -9.19 -11.71
N LYS A 325 28.22 -9.18 -10.54
CA LYS A 325 28.20 -10.28 -9.56
C LYS A 325 27.55 -9.84 -8.27
N ASP A 326 26.78 -10.74 -7.67
CA ASP A 326 26.27 -10.53 -6.30
C ASP A 326 27.38 -10.72 -5.25
N GLN A 327 27.06 -10.48 -3.97
CA GLN A 327 27.98 -10.65 -2.84
C GLN A 327 28.54 -12.07 -2.67
N ARG A 328 27.96 -13.07 -3.34
CA ARG A 328 28.45 -14.46 -3.37
C ARG A 328 29.20 -14.79 -4.66
N GLY A 329 29.50 -13.80 -5.50
CA GLY A 329 30.21 -13.97 -6.76
C GLY A 329 29.36 -14.54 -7.90
N ARG A 330 28.03 -14.61 -7.75
CA ARG A 330 27.14 -15.21 -8.75
C ARG A 330 26.75 -14.18 -9.81
N THR A 331 26.87 -14.55 -11.08
CA THR A 331 26.55 -13.70 -12.23
C THR A 331 25.05 -13.65 -12.52
N LEU A 332 24.63 -12.68 -13.33
CA LEU A 332 23.27 -12.61 -13.89
C LEU A 332 22.87 -13.91 -14.59
N LEU A 333 23.79 -14.46 -15.40
CA LEU A 333 23.61 -15.71 -16.14
C LEU A 333 23.32 -16.88 -15.20
N TRP A 334 24.04 -16.98 -14.07
CA TRP A 334 23.80 -18.01 -13.06
C TRP A 334 22.38 -17.95 -12.53
N TRP A 335 21.88 -16.75 -12.20
CA TRP A 335 20.52 -16.59 -11.68
C TRP A 335 19.43 -16.90 -12.71
N ALA A 336 19.61 -16.46 -13.95
CA ALA A 336 18.67 -16.77 -15.03
C ALA A 336 18.62 -18.29 -15.31
N ALA A 337 19.77 -18.97 -15.31
CA ALA A 337 19.84 -20.42 -15.51
C ALA A 337 19.25 -21.21 -14.34
N GLU A 338 19.58 -20.84 -13.10
CA GLU A 338 19.06 -21.48 -11.88
C GLU A 338 17.53 -21.43 -11.80
N ASN A 339 16.91 -20.34 -12.28
CA ASN A 339 15.46 -20.17 -12.30
C ASN A 339 14.82 -20.67 -13.62
N GLY A 340 15.59 -21.26 -14.54
CA GLY A 340 15.08 -21.86 -15.77
C GLY A 340 14.66 -20.87 -16.86
N HIS A 341 15.16 -19.63 -16.83
CA HIS A 341 14.79 -18.57 -17.78
C HIS A 341 15.64 -18.61 -19.05
N GLU A 342 15.40 -19.61 -19.91
CA GLU A 342 16.21 -19.88 -21.11
C GLU A 342 16.33 -18.69 -22.08
N ALA A 343 15.25 -17.95 -22.31
CA ALA A 343 15.27 -16.78 -23.20
C ALA A 343 16.20 -15.67 -22.66
N VAL A 344 16.16 -15.42 -21.35
CA VAL A 344 17.07 -14.47 -20.67
C VAL A 344 18.51 -14.95 -20.73
N VAL A 345 18.77 -16.26 -20.55
CA VAL A 345 20.12 -16.85 -20.66
C VAL A 345 20.71 -16.56 -22.05
N LYS A 346 19.93 -16.79 -23.11
CA LYS A 346 20.35 -16.51 -24.49
C LYS A 346 20.65 -15.02 -24.71
N LEU A 347 19.79 -14.14 -24.22
CA LEU A 347 20.02 -12.70 -24.28
C LEU A 347 21.30 -12.29 -23.56
N LEU A 348 21.50 -12.72 -22.31
CA LEU A 348 22.69 -12.35 -21.53
C LEU A 348 23.99 -12.87 -22.19
N GLN A 349 23.98 -14.09 -22.75
CA GLN A 349 25.13 -14.63 -23.48
C GLN A 349 25.48 -13.79 -24.71
N GLN A 350 24.47 -13.38 -25.48
CA GLN A 350 24.68 -12.53 -26.66
C GLN A 350 25.38 -11.21 -26.30
N TYR A 351 24.98 -10.58 -25.20
CA TYR A 351 25.53 -9.29 -24.78
C TYR A 351 26.84 -9.39 -23.98
N SER A 352 27.15 -10.55 -23.37
CA SER A 352 28.45 -10.80 -22.69
C SER A 352 29.65 -10.96 -23.64
N HIS A 353 29.39 -11.10 -24.95
CA HIS A 353 30.41 -11.28 -25.99
C HIS A 353 30.62 -10.05 -26.88
N LEU A 354 30.01 -8.91 -26.54
CA LEU A 354 30.23 -7.65 -27.26
C LEU A 354 31.52 -6.97 -26.72
N PRO A 355 32.47 -6.59 -27.60
CA PRO A 355 33.81 -6.10 -27.23
C PRO A 355 33.84 -4.70 -26.61
#